data_AF-A0A087U0N8-F1
#
_entry.id   AF-A0A087U0N8-F1
#
_cell.length_a   1.000
_cell.length_b   1.000
_cell.length_c   1.000
_cell.angle_alpha   90.00
_cell.angle_beta   90.00
_cell.angle_gamma   90.00
#
_symmetry.space_group_name_H-M   'P 1'
#
loop_
_entity.id
_entity.type
_entity.pdbx_description
1 polymer ?
#
loop_
_entity_poly.entity_id
_entity_poly.type
_entity_poly.pdbx_seq_one_letter_code
_entity_poly.pdbx_strand_id
1 'polypeptide(L)'
;MQERLLKIPELTICCDTLSPIKHLYLAEPLPREQALKKLSDIVNYAMDQGVALTVARYLDHEEHNLPPPSIRLIVTALLKEEDMNLIISVLQEACKITMESL
;
A
#
# COMPACT_ATOMS: atom_id res chain seq x y z
N MET A 1 1.36 -4.11 13.54
CA MET A 1 1.38 -3.69 12.12
C MET A 1 0.73 -2.33 11.87
N GLN A 2 -0.58 -2.13 12.13
CA GLN A 2 -1.29 -0.88 11.77
C GLN A 2 -0.65 0.39 12.33
N GLU A 3 -0.29 0.40 13.62
CA GLU A 3 0.40 1.55 14.25
C GLU A 3 1.74 1.91 13.59
N ARG A 4 2.41 0.94 12.95
CA ARG A 4 3.66 1.19 12.22
C ARG A 4 3.39 1.79 10.85
N LEU A 5 2.37 1.27 10.17
CA LEU A 5 1.93 1.79 8.88
C LEU A 5 1.45 3.25 8.99
N LEU A 6 0.81 3.63 10.11
CA LEU A 6 0.39 5.02 10.37
C LEU A 6 1.56 6.02 10.48
N LYS A 7 2.80 5.54 10.56
CA LYS A 7 4.01 6.37 10.62
C LYS A 7 4.64 6.62 9.25
N ILE A 8 4.02 6.15 8.16
CA ILE A 8 4.45 6.40 6.78
C ILE A 8 3.59 7.56 6.25
N PRO A 9 4.08 8.81 6.25
CA PRO A 9 3.26 9.99 5.94
C PRO A 9 2.72 10.02 4.50
N GLU A 10 3.40 9.31 3.59
CA GLU A 10 3.04 9.18 2.19
C GLU A 10 1.80 8.31 1.97
N LEU A 11 1.41 7.52 2.98
CA LEU A 11 0.30 6.56 2.89
C LEU A 11 -0.77 6.84 3.95
N THR A 12 -2.03 6.66 3.57
CA THR A 12 -3.16 6.61 4.49
C THR A 12 -3.73 5.20 4.55
N ILE A 13 -4.36 4.84 5.68
CA ILE A 13 -4.88 3.49 5.90
C ILE A 13 -6.39 3.55 6.09
N CYS A 14 -7.12 2.71 5.37
CA CYS A 14 -8.54 2.45 5.64
C CYS A 14 -8.72 0.97 6.00
N CYS A 15 -8.99 0.68 7.27
CA CYS A 15 -9.38 -0.64 7.73
C CYS A 15 -9.82 -0.59 9.20
N ASP A 16 -10.59 -1.59 9.61
CA ASP A 16 -10.74 -1.92 11.02
C ASP A 16 -9.40 -2.37 11.64
N THR A 17 -9.19 -2.06 12.92
CA THR A 17 -7.96 -2.41 13.64
C THR A 17 -7.70 -3.91 13.67
N LEU A 18 -8.74 -4.72 13.82
CA LEU A 18 -8.69 -6.18 13.87
C LEU A 18 -8.67 -6.83 12.49
N SER A 19 -9.01 -6.09 11.42
CA SER A 19 -8.98 -6.63 10.06
C SER A 19 -7.55 -7.05 9.68
N PRO A 20 -7.33 -8.28 9.19
CA PRO A 20 -6.02 -8.71 8.69
C PRO A 20 -5.65 -8.02 7.37
N ILE A 21 -6.63 -7.48 6.64
CA ILE A 21 -6.43 -6.76 5.39
C ILE A 21 -6.36 -5.27 5.69
N LYS A 22 -5.24 -4.66 5.30
CA LYS A 22 -4.97 -3.23 5.41
C LYS A 22 -4.96 -2.64 4.01
N HIS A 23 -5.86 -1.69 3.74
CA HIS A 23 -5.80 -0.92 2.49
C HIS A 23 -4.93 0.30 2.70
N LEU A 24 -3.89 0.42 1.87
CA LEU A 24 -2.97 1.56 1.86
C LEU A 24 -3.27 2.44 0.65
N TYR A 25 -3.60 3.70 0.88
CA TYR A 25 -3.87 4.69 -0.15
C TYR A 25 -2.74 5.71 -0.16
N LEU A 26 -2.54 6.41 -1.28
CA LEU A 26 -1.68 7.59 -1.26
C LEU A 26 -2.31 8.67 -0.36
N ALA A 27 -1.48 9.33 0.45
CA ALA A 27 -1.95 10.44 1.29
C ALA A 27 -2.33 11.67 0.44
N GLU A 28 -1.58 11.92 -0.63
CA GLU A 28 -1.90 12.97 -1.59
C GLU A 28 -2.92 12.45 -2.63
N PRO A 29 -4.05 13.15 -2.85
CA PRO A 29 -5.03 12.74 -3.83
C PRO A 29 -4.50 12.98 -5.25
N LEU A 30 -4.54 11.93 -6.08
CA LEU A 30 -4.15 11.97 -7.49
C LEU A 30 -5.27 11.41 -8.38
N PRO A 31 -5.30 11.77 -9.68
CA PRO A 31 -6.14 11.10 -10.65
C PRO A 31 -5.91 9.59 -10.63
N ARG A 32 -6.98 8.80 -10.82
CA ARG A 32 -6.98 7.34 -10.66
C ARG A 32 -5.82 6.65 -11.36
N GLU A 33 -5.58 6.98 -12.63
CA GLU A 33 -4.51 6.40 -13.43
C GLU A 33 -3.12 6.70 -12.87
N GLN A 34 -2.88 7.93 -12.44
CA GLN A 34 -1.61 8.34 -11.83
C GLN A 34 -1.42 7.67 -10.46
N ALA A 35 -2.47 7.58 -9.65
CA ALA A 35 -2.45 6.87 -8.38
C ALA A 35 -2.16 5.38 -8.59
N LEU A 36 -2.83 4.72 -9.56
CA LEU A 36 -2.59 3.33 -9.92
C LEU A 36 -1.15 3.10 -10.37
N LYS A 37 -0.58 4.01 -11.18
CA LYS A 37 0.81 3.94 -11.59
C LYS A 37 1.75 4.01 -10.38
N LYS A 38 1.63 5.04 -9.54
CA LYS A 38 2.49 5.19 -8.35
C LYS A 38 2.38 4.00 -7.39
N LEU A 39 1.16 3.54 -7.11
CA LEU A 39 0.94 2.37 -6.26
C LEU A 39 1.51 1.09 -6.89
N SER A 40 1.46 0.95 -8.22
CA SER A 40 2.10 -0.18 -8.91
C SER A 40 3.62 -0.10 -8.83
N ASP A 41 4.21 1.10 -8.96
CA ASP A 41 5.65 1.31 -8.81
C ASP A 41 6.12 0.94 -7.38
N ILE A 42 5.35 1.30 -6.34
CA ILE A 42 5.59 0.88 -4.95
C ILE A 42 5.53 -0.65 -4.82
N VAL A 43 4.52 -1.29 -5.38
CA VAL A 43 4.35 -2.75 -5.33
C VAL A 43 5.48 -3.48 -6.06
N ASN A 44 5.91 -2.97 -7.21
CA ASN A 44 7.02 -3.54 -7.98
C ASN A 44 8.33 -3.45 -7.19
N TYR A 45 8.63 -2.27 -6.63
CA TYR A 45 9.79 -2.11 -5.77
C TYR A 45 9.75 -3.07 -4.58
N ALA A 46 8.60 -3.19 -3.90
CA ALA A 46 8.46 -4.10 -2.78
C ALA A 46 8.71 -5.56 -3.18
N MET A 47 8.21 -5.97 -4.35
CA MET A 47 8.46 -7.31 -4.89
C MET A 47 9.95 -7.57 -5.10
N ASP A 48 10.68 -6.61 -5.66
CA ASP A 48 12.13 -6.72 -5.90
C ASP A 48 12.93 -6.80 -4.58
N GLN A 49 12.38 -6.25 -3.49
CA GLN A 49 12.94 -6.35 -2.13
C GLN A 49 12.44 -7.58 -1.34
N GLY A 50 11.73 -8.51 -1.99
CA GLY A 50 11.24 -9.74 -1.37
C GLY A 50 9.94 -9.60 -0.57
N VAL A 51 9.22 -8.49 -0.74
CA VAL A 51 7.93 -8.23 -0.07
C VAL A 51 6.80 -8.25 -1.10
N ALA A 52 6.02 -9.33 -1.12
CA ALA A 52 4.88 -9.47 -2.02
C ALA A 52 3.69 -8.60 -1.57
N LEU A 53 3.28 -7.65 -2.41
CA LEU A 53 2.10 -6.80 -2.24
C LEU A 53 1.26 -6.83 -3.52
N THR A 54 0.03 -6.33 -3.46
CA THR A 54 -0.80 -6.15 -4.65
C THR A 54 -1.59 -4.85 -4.61
N VAL A 55 -1.71 -4.19 -5.76
CA VAL A 55 -2.70 -3.13 -5.95
C VAL A 55 -4.09 -3.76 -5.98
N ALA A 56 -5.05 -3.14 -5.30
CA ALA A 56 -6.46 -3.51 -5.34
C ALA A 56 -7.04 -3.28 -6.74
N ARG A 57 -7.71 -4.28 -7.30
CA ARG A 57 -8.43 -4.18 -8.57
C ARG A 57 -9.93 -4.08 -8.32
N TYR A 58 -10.58 -3.26 -9.12
CA TYR A 58 -12.01 -2.97 -9.10
C TYR A 58 -12.54 -2.95 -10.53
N LEU A 59 -13.85 -3.09 -10.69
CA LEU A 59 -14.50 -2.96 -12.00
C LEU A 59 -14.80 -1.48 -12.24
N ASP A 60 -14.02 -0.83 -13.11
CA ASP A 60 -14.00 0.64 -13.23
C ASP A 60 -15.33 1.24 -13.72
N HIS A 61 -16.16 0.48 -14.45
CA HIS A 61 -17.41 0.96 -15.02
C HIS A 61 -18.67 0.36 -14.38
N GLU A 62 -18.49 -0.74 -13.64
CA GLU A 62 -19.57 -1.55 -13.10
C GLU A 62 -19.76 -1.35 -11.59
N GLU A 63 -18.72 -0.92 -10.87
CA GLU A 63 -18.84 -0.57 -9.46
C GLU A 63 -19.75 0.65 -9.30
N HIS A 64 -20.86 0.49 -8.56
CA HIS A 64 -21.73 1.61 -8.22
C HIS A 64 -20.97 2.72 -7.48
N ASN A 65 -20.07 2.34 -6.57
CA ASN A 65 -19.21 3.24 -5.82
C ASN A 65 -17.76 2.80 -5.99
N LEU A 66 -17.15 3.18 -7.11
CA LEU A 66 -15.77 2.83 -7.44
C LEU A 66 -14.81 3.31 -6.33
N PRO A 67 -14.15 2.40 -5.59
CA PRO A 67 -13.26 2.81 -4.52
C PRO A 67 -11.98 3.45 -5.06
N PRO A 68 -11.33 4.34 -4.27
CA PRO A 68 -10.02 4.87 -4.63
C PRO A 68 -8.98 3.74 -4.76
N PRO A 69 -7.99 3.89 -5.65
CA PRO A 69 -6.86 2.96 -5.75
C PRO A 69 -6.15 2.78 -4.40
N SER A 70 -5.82 1.53 -4.07
CA SER A 70 -5.07 1.19 -2.85
C SER A 70 -4.18 -0.03 -3.08
N ILE A 71 -3.22 -0.25 -2.19
CA ILE A 71 -2.51 -1.53 -2.04
C ILE A 71 -3.21 -2.34 -0.96
N ARG A 72 -3.44 -3.64 -1.21
CA ARG A 72 -3.89 -4.59 -0.19
C ARG A 72 -2.68 -5.24 0.46
N LEU A 73 -2.44 -4.90 1.72
CA LEU A 73 -1.47 -5.56 2.58
C LEU A 73 -2.21 -6.57 3.47
N ILE A 74 -1.84 -7.85 3.36
CA ILE A 74 -2.44 -8.93 4.13
C ILE A 74 -1.49 -9.29 5.27
N VAL A 75 -1.97 -9.11 6.50
CA VAL A 75 -1.26 -9.51 7.72
C VAL A 75 -1.72 -10.91 8.10
N THR A 76 -0.79 -11.86 8.18
CA THR A 76 -1.08 -13.24 8.59
C THR A 76 -0.53 -13.51 9.99
N ALA A 77 -1.08 -14.52 10.67
CA ALA A 77 -0.59 -14.94 11.99
C ALA A 77 0.84 -15.50 11.97
N LEU A 78 1.40 -15.80 10.80
CA LEU A 78 2.75 -16.33 10.64
C LEU A 78 3.82 -15.23 10.50
N LEU A 79 3.41 -13.96 10.28
CA LEU A 79 4.35 -12.86 10.20
C LEU A 79 5.04 -12.65 11.55
N LYS A 80 6.37 -12.65 11.51
CA LYS A 80 7.21 -12.35 12.67
C LYS A 80 7.52 -10.86 12.72
N GLU A 81 8.12 -10.47 13.83
CA GLU A 81 8.59 -9.11 14.08
C GLU A 81 9.56 -8.62 12.98
N GLU A 82 10.47 -9.50 12.55
CA GLU A 82 11.43 -9.23 11.46
C GLU A 82 10.72 -8.99 10.12
N ASP A 83 9.72 -9.80 9.78
CA ASP A 83 8.93 -9.63 8.56
C ASP A 83 8.20 -8.28 8.58
N MET A 84 7.59 -7.92 9.71
CA MET A 84 6.93 -6.61 9.86
C MET A 84 7.91 -5.45 9.71
N ASN A 85 9.12 -5.56 10.26
CA ASN A 85 10.15 -4.54 10.14
C ASN A 85 10.63 -4.39 8.69
N LEU A 86 10.85 -5.51 7.98
CA LEU A 86 11.20 -5.52 6.57
C LEU A 86 10.11 -4.83 5.74
N ILE A 87 8.84 -5.22 5.93
CA ILE A 87 7.70 -4.65 5.20
C ILE A 87 7.64 -3.13 5.38
N ILE A 88 7.78 -2.63 6.62
CA ILE A 88 7.72 -1.19 6.90
C ILE A 88 8.90 -0.46 6.27
N SER A 89 10.12 -0.98 6.41
CA SER A 89 11.32 -0.38 5.81
C SER A 89 11.23 -0.32 4.29
N VAL A 90 10.74 -1.39 3.65
CA VAL A 90 10.57 -1.46 2.20
C VAL A 90 9.51 -0.48 1.72
N LEU A 91 8.37 -0.36 2.42
CA LEU A 91 7.33 0.60 2.07
C LEU A 91 7.82 2.05 2.20
N GLN A 92 8.59 2.38 3.25
CA GLN A 92 9.17 3.72 3.41
C GLN A 92 10.12 4.07 2.27
N GLU A 93 11.03 3.15 1.93
CA GLU A 93 11.99 3.36 0.84
C GLU A 93 11.28 3.45 -0.52
N ALA A 94 10.29 2.59 -0.76
CA ALA A 94 9.48 2.61 -1.97
C ALA A 94 8.75 3.95 -2.15
N CYS A 95 8.15 4.47 -1.07
CA CYS A 95 7.46 5.76 -1.09
C CYS A 95 8.44 6.89 -1.41
N LYS A 96 9.61 6.91 -0.78
CA LYS A 96 10.65 7.91 -1.05
C LYS A 96 11.07 7.94 -2.53
N ILE A 97 11.43 6.78 -3.09
CA ILE A 97 11.90 6.67 -4.49
C ILE A 97 10.80 7.07 -5.48
N THR A 98 9.57 6.58 -5.26
CA THR A 98 8.46 6.80 -6.20
C THR A 98 7.85 8.20 -6.12
N MET A 99 8.10 8.94 -5.03
CA MET A 99 7.57 10.29 -4.84
C MET A 99 8.58 11.40 -5.18
N GLU A 100 9.88 11.12 -5.14
CA GLU A 100 10.93 12.06 -5.57
C GLU A 100 11.07 12.19 -7.11
N SER A 101 10.38 11.35 -7.88
CA SER A 101 10.47 11.30 -9.36
C SER A 101 9.56 12.32 -10.11
N LEU A 102 9.40 13.54 -9.57
CA LEU A 102 8.58 14.63 -10.14
C LEU A 102 9.42 15.66 -10.93
#